data_AF-A0A372JLW3-F1
#
_entry.id   AF-A0A372JLW3-F1
#
_cell.length_a   1.000
_cell.length_b   1.000
_cell.length_c   1.000
_cell.angle_alpha   90.00
_cell.angle_beta   90.00
_cell.angle_gamma   90.00
#
_symmetry.space_group_name_H-M   'P 1'
#
loop_
_entity.id
_entity.type
_entity.pdbx_description
1 polymer ?
#
loop_
_entity_poly.entity_id
_entity_poly.type
_entity_poly.pdbx_seq_one_letter_code
_entity_poly.pdbx_strand_id
1 'polypeptide(L)'
;MQASGTGSGGHDGGGQTGERRDLFTAVEENVRELVASAWWVSAPPQQRAEQIVARMLWGAGEWWLYGAWGRWYRCGLDGSWHPCPPPSDPASRNAAMPAPRGAGNPPVPPQLFPTGPDLAAGRMVSAGFLGPVPDTAVVARISQALTTALAVDPAQFQQHDPMFQPGTPSTVAAAWGALLWCAGAPVALTEHPLIESFVPFLTTPADRLHWMMPPDFSTLAGYYASRLVMGDGAGAAHVVRVMYEVAAGLAGDRRFRPGADALAAVTAASLRLVPQDLATARYGQQAVLAEWRRRCPAEHAIPMMRDAAPGEHLRLALYDLQQIVADLAGDALPGVAGGVGGPGATQGAGPPGMTAGTSA
;
A
#
# COMPACT_ATOMS: atom_id res chain seq x y z
N MET A 1 20.76 -31.06 67.41
CA MET A 1 22.19 -31.16 67.04
C MET A 1 22.40 -30.37 65.76
N GLN A 2 23.09 -29.23 65.86
CA GLN A 2 23.74 -28.59 64.71
C GLN A 2 24.98 -29.40 64.31
N ALA A 3 25.32 -29.43 63.03
CA ALA A 3 26.67 -29.11 62.54
C ALA A 3 26.67 -28.97 61.01
N SER A 4 27.36 -27.92 60.59
CA SER A 4 27.48 -27.34 59.26
C SER A 4 28.54 -28.01 58.39
N GLY A 5 28.49 -27.78 57.07
CA GLY A 5 29.59 -28.03 56.13
C GLY A 5 29.37 -27.28 54.81
N THR A 6 30.25 -26.32 54.54
CA THR A 6 30.28 -25.32 53.46
C THR A 6 31.10 -25.75 52.23
N GLY A 7 30.79 -25.18 51.05
CA GLY A 7 31.65 -25.07 49.86
C GLY A 7 30.87 -25.30 48.55
N SER A 8 30.48 -24.29 47.75
CA SER A 8 31.24 -23.35 46.90
C SER A 8 31.65 -23.93 45.52
N GLY A 9 31.05 -23.40 44.44
CA GLY A 9 31.76 -23.09 43.18
C GLY A 9 31.43 -23.89 41.90
N GLY A 10 31.15 -23.15 40.81
CA GLY A 10 31.14 -23.58 39.39
C GLY A 10 29.74 -23.94 38.86
N HIS A 11 29.01 -23.16 38.05
CA HIS A 11 29.34 -22.47 36.79
C HIS A 11 30.12 -23.35 35.81
N ASP A 12 29.36 -24.09 35.00
CA ASP A 12 29.61 -24.34 33.57
C ASP A 12 28.20 -24.38 32.93
N GLY A 13 27.80 -23.42 32.08
CA GLY A 13 28.58 -22.95 30.94
C GLY A 13 28.25 -23.72 29.67
N GLY A 14 27.09 -24.38 29.58
CA GLY A 14 26.56 -24.94 28.34
C GLY A 14 25.99 -23.86 27.43
N GLY A 15 26.88 -23.14 26.73
CA GLY A 15 26.53 -22.15 25.72
C GLY A 15 25.74 -22.78 24.58
N GLN A 16 24.41 -22.74 24.68
CA GLN A 16 23.56 -22.69 23.50
C GLN A 16 23.72 -21.28 22.93
N THR A 17 24.67 -21.11 22.00
CA THR A 17 24.57 -20.05 20.99
C THR A 17 23.41 -20.40 20.06
N GLY A 18 22.19 -20.40 20.59
CA GLY A 18 21.00 -20.30 19.77
C GLY A 18 21.01 -18.90 19.20
N GLU A 19 20.93 -18.77 17.88
CA GLU A 19 20.67 -17.49 17.23
C GLU A 19 19.58 -16.76 18.02
N ARG A 20 19.94 -15.62 18.62
CA ARG A 20 18.97 -14.82 19.35
C ARG A 20 17.91 -14.40 18.34
N ARG A 21 16.75 -15.05 18.39
CA ARG A 21 15.65 -14.83 17.45
C ARG A 21 15.31 -13.33 17.46
N ASP A 22 15.28 -12.75 16.28
CA ASP A 22 14.91 -11.36 16.07
C ASP A 22 13.48 -11.10 16.63
N LEU A 23 13.41 -10.26 17.66
CA LEU A 23 12.16 -9.99 18.38
C LEU A 23 11.14 -9.26 17.52
N PHE A 24 11.57 -8.43 16.58
CA PHE A 24 10.65 -7.76 15.67
C PHE A 24 9.93 -8.81 14.82
N THR A 25 10.68 -9.68 14.12
CA THR A 25 10.09 -10.76 13.31
C THR A 25 9.21 -11.70 14.16
N ALA A 26 9.67 -12.08 15.35
CA ALA A 26 8.89 -12.95 16.24
C ALA A 26 7.56 -12.32 16.70
N VAL A 27 7.54 -11.00 16.97
CA VAL A 27 6.31 -10.27 17.33
C VAL A 27 5.37 -10.16 16.13
N GLU A 28 5.88 -9.87 14.93
CA GLU A 28 5.05 -9.82 13.71
C GLU A 28 4.31 -11.15 13.48
N GLU A 29 5.03 -12.26 13.52
CA GLU A 29 4.49 -13.60 13.36
C GLU A 29 3.45 -13.90 14.44
N ASN A 30 3.77 -13.60 15.71
CA ASN A 30 2.87 -13.91 16.81
C ASN A 30 1.60 -13.04 16.82
N VAL A 31 1.69 -11.77 16.42
CA VAL A 31 0.50 -10.92 16.26
C VAL A 31 -0.36 -11.41 15.11
N ARG A 32 0.22 -11.78 13.97
CA ARG A 32 -0.54 -12.35 12.84
C ARG A 32 -1.25 -13.65 13.24
N GLU A 33 -0.58 -14.53 13.97
CA GLU A 33 -1.17 -15.76 14.50
C GLU A 33 -2.30 -15.48 15.49
N LEU A 34 -2.08 -14.57 16.44
CA LEU A 34 -3.08 -14.16 17.42
C LEU A 34 -4.34 -13.62 16.73
N VAL A 35 -4.17 -12.74 15.76
CA VAL A 35 -5.28 -12.07 15.06
C VAL A 35 -6.03 -13.04 14.13
N ALA A 36 -5.36 -14.07 13.62
CA ALA A 36 -6.00 -15.14 12.85
C ALA A 36 -6.76 -16.16 13.74
N SER A 37 -6.60 -16.12 15.06
CA SER A 37 -7.26 -17.06 15.98
C SER A 37 -8.77 -16.83 16.08
N ALA A 38 -9.52 -17.90 16.33
CA ALA A 38 -10.97 -17.82 16.58
C ALA A 38 -11.31 -16.95 17.81
N TRP A 39 -10.43 -16.91 18.81
CA TRP A 39 -10.59 -16.07 19.99
C TRP A 39 -10.66 -14.59 19.61
N TRP A 40 -9.79 -14.13 18.70
CA TRP A 40 -9.71 -12.74 18.30
C TRP A 40 -11.06 -12.20 17.84
N VAL A 41 -11.75 -12.92 16.97
CA VAL A 41 -13.06 -12.54 16.40
C VAL A 41 -14.10 -12.29 17.49
N SER A 42 -14.09 -13.08 18.56
CA SER A 42 -15.05 -12.97 19.67
C SER A 42 -14.62 -12.05 20.81
N ALA A 43 -13.33 -11.71 20.90
CA ALA A 43 -12.77 -10.96 22.03
C ALA A 43 -13.25 -9.49 22.06
N PRO A 44 -13.55 -8.93 23.25
CA PRO A 44 -13.83 -7.50 23.40
C PRO A 44 -12.63 -6.61 22.99
N PRO A 45 -12.86 -5.38 22.48
CA PRO A 45 -11.78 -4.49 22.05
C PRO A 45 -10.70 -4.23 23.10
N GLN A 46 -11.09 -4.11 24.37
CA GLN A 46 -10.14 -3.90 25.48
C GLN A 46 -9.19 -5.10 25.66
N GLN A 47 -9.70 -6.33 25.60
CA GLN A 47 -8.87 -7.53 25.72
C GLN A 47 -7.93 -7.68 24.52
N ARG A 48 -8.39 -7.33 23.31
CA ARG A 48 -7.52 -7.28 22.13
C ARG A 48 -6.39 -6.27 22.31
N ALA A 49 -6.71 -5.07 22.77
CA ALA A 49 -5.72 -4.03 23.05
C ALA A 49 -4.67 -4.50 24.07
N GLU A 50 -5.10 -5.11 25.18
CA GLU A 50 -4.19 -5.67 26.20
C GLU A 50 -3.24 -6.72 25.63
N GLN A 51 -3.73 -7.61 24.76
CA GLN A 51 -2.88 -8.62 24.11
C GLN A 51 -1.84 -8.01 23.16
N ILE A 52 -2.21 -6.96 22.44
CA ILE A 52 -1.30 -6.28 21.51
C ILE A 52 -0.24 -5.47 22.30
N VAL A 53 -0.67 -4.73 23.33
CA VAL A 53 0.25 -3.99 24.23
C VAL A 53 1.23 -4.93 24.93
N ALA A 54 0.82 -6.14 25.30
CA ALA A 54 1.69 -7.13 25.93
C ALA A 54 2.86 -7.61 25.04
N ARG A 55 2.83 -7.31 23.74
CA ARG A 55 3.84 -7.66 22.74
C ARG A 55 4.68 -6.47 22.27
N MET A 56 4.46 -5.30 22.86
CA MET A 56 5.24 -4.10 22.58
C MET A 56 6.73 -4.34 22.88
N LEU A 57 7.61 -3.73 22.09
CA LEU A 57 9.04 -3.76 22.28
C LEU A 57 9.54 -2.40 22.77
N TRP A 58 10.67 -2.42 23.45
CA TRP A 58 11.41 -1.24 23.89
C TRP A 58 12.88 -1.40 23.53
N GLY A 59 13.51 -0.33 23.02
CA GLY A 59 14.91 -0.33 22.63
C GLY A 59 15.37 1.08 22.25
N ALA A 60 16.62 1.41 22.57
CA ALA A 60 17.22 2.73 22.29
C ALA A 60 16.40 3.95 22.81
N GLY A 61 15.60 3.77 23.86
CA GLY A 61 14.75 4.83 24.43
C GLY A 61 13.42 5.03 23.70
N GLU A 62 13.06 4.15 22.77
CA GLU A 62 11.84 4.22 21.97
C GLU A 62 10.96 2.99 22.21
N TRP A 63 9.64 3.15 22.05
CA TRP A 63 8.68 2.04 22.10
C TRP A 63 8.22 1.67 20.70
N TRP A 64 8.00 0.38 20.49
CA TRP A 64 7.67 -0.18 19.18
C TRP A 64 6.46 -1.10 19.30
N LEU A 65 5.48 -0.88 18.43
CA LEU A 65 4.24 -1.65 18.39
C LEU A 65 3.98 -2.15 16.97
N TYR A 66 3.76 -3.44 16.82
CA TYR A 66 3.24 -4.00 15.59
C TYR A 66 1.71 -4.05 15.68
N GLY A 67 1.03 -3.41 14.74
CA GLY A 67 -0.40 -3.16 14.87
C GLY A 67 -1.12 -2.97 13.55
N ALA A 68 -2.02 -1.99 13.52
CA ALA A 68 -2.92 -1.73 12.42
C ALA A 68 -2.20 -1.71 11.05
N TRP A 69 -2.91 -2.18 10.02
CA TRP A 69 -2.38 -2.29 8.65
C TRP A 69 -1.16 -3.21 8.50
N GLY A 70 -0.81 -3.99 9.53
CA GLY A 70 0.37 -4.84 9.53
C GLY A 70 1.67 -4.05 9.45
N ARG A 71 1.72 -2.88 10.11
CA ARG A 71 2.88 -1.98 10.14
C ARG A 71 3.44 -1.84 11.56
N TRP A 72 4.72 -1.50 11.62
CA TRP A 72 5.37 -1.10 12.85
C TRP A 72 5.14 0.38 13.13
N TYR A 73 4.87 0.69 14.38
CA TYR A 73 4.71 2.04 14.89
C TYR A 73 5.76 2.29 15.97
N ARG A 74 6.37 3.46 15.93
CA ARG A 74 7.37 3.92 16.88
C ARG A 74 6.82 5.08 17.69
N CYS A 75 6.98 5.01 19.01
CA CYS A 75 6.73 6.12 19.91
C CYS A 75 8.07 6.69 20.39
N GLY A 76 8.32 7.95 20.05
CA GLY A 76 9.48 8.68 20.55
C GLY A 76 9.23 9.32 21.92
N LEU A 77 10.15 10.20 22.31
CA LEU A 77 10.07 10.96 23.57
C LEU A 77 8.94 11.99 23.59
N ASP A 78 8.43 12.37 22.42
CA ASP A 78 7.28 13.27 22.25
C ASP A 78 5.93 12.59 22.54
N GLY A 79 5.94 11.27 22.82
CA GLY A 79 4.75 10.48 23.11
C GLY A 79 3.85 10.23 21.89
N SER A 80 4.29 10.62 20.69
CA SER A 80 3.52 10.46 19.46
C SER A 80 3.92 9.18 18.74
N TRP A 81 2.91 8.45 18.28
CA TRP A 81 3.11 7.21 17.51
C TRP A 81 3.13 7.51 16.01
N HIS A 82 4.18 7.02 15.35
CA HIS A 82 4.36 7.19 13.91
C HIS A 82 4.65 5.84 13.25
N PRO A 83 4.07 5.55 12.07
CA PRO A 83 4.47 4.38 11.32
C PRO A 83 5.95 4.50 10.96
N CYS A 84 6.74 3.52 11.35
CA CYS A 84 8.18 3.49 11.13
C CYS A 84 8.61 2.03 10.95
N PRO A 85 9.25 1.67 9.82
CA PRO A 85 9.79 0.33 9.64
C PRO A 85 10.77 0.00 10.76
N PRO A 86 10.85 -1.28 11.16
CA PRO A 86 11.79 -1.67 12.20
C PRO A 86 13.23 -1.44 11.70
N PRO A 87 14.21 -1.24 12.60
CA PRO A 87 15.60 -0.98 12.20
C PRO A 87 16.14 -2.05 11.23
N SER A 88 16.86 -1.64 10.19
CA SER A 88 17.48 -2.56 9.23
C SER A 88 18.78 -3.18 9.75
N ASP A 89 19.50 -2.46 10.62
CA ASP A 89 20.75 -2.93 11.24
C ASP A 89 20.49 -4.04 12.28
N PRO A 90 21.09 -5.24 12.12
CA PRO A 90 20.89 -6.35 13.06
C PRO A 90 21.30 -6.03 14.50
N ALA A 91 22.33 -5.20 14.72
CA ALA A 91 22.75 -4.85 16.07
C ALA A 91 21.67 -4.03 16.80
N SER A 92 21.07 -3.08 16.10
CA SER A 92 19.94 -2.27 16.58
C SER A 92 18.70 -3.13 16.88
N ARG A 93 18.40 -4.11 16.02
CA ARG A 93 17.28 -5.07 16.26
C ARG A 93 17.53 -5.93 17.49
N ASN A 94 18.77 -6.41 17.67
CA ASN A 94 19.16 -7.26 18.80
C ASN A 94 19.18 -6.52 20.15
N ALA A 95 19.28 -5.19 20.13
CA ALA A 95 19.19 -4.34 21.31
C ALA A 95 17.75 -4.18 21.85
N ALA A 96 16.73 -4.53 21.05
CA ALA A 96 15.35 -4.50 21.51
C ALA A 96 15.07 -5.58 22.57
N MET A 97 14.14 -5.27 23.46
CA MET A 97 13.61 -6.17 24.48
C MET A 97 12.10 -5.99 24.62
N PRO A 98 11.37 -6.96 25.19
CA PRO A 98 9.96 -6.76 25.51
C PRO A 98 9.77 -5.53 26.41
N ALA A 99 8.77 -4.70 26.09
CA ALA A 99 8.51 -3.50 26.86
C ALA A 99 8.10 -3.85 28.30
N PRO A 100 8.54 -3.07 29.31
CA PRO A 100 8.14 -3.28 30.68
C PRO A 100 6.61 -3.13 30.82
N ARG A 101 6.00 -3.89 31.73
CA ARG A 101 4.56 -3.80 31.99
C ARG A 101 4.28 -2.71 33.03
N GLY A 102 3.29 -1.85 32.79
CA GLY A 102 2.76 -0.91 33.78
C GLY A 102 2.77 0.56 33.35
N ALA A 103 2.69 1.46 34.34
CA ALA A 103 2.44 2.90 34.18
C ALA A 103 3.53 3.70 33.42
N GLY A 104 4.63 3.07 33.00
CA GLY A 104 5.68 3.67 32.19
C GLY A 104 5.50 3.51 30.68
N ASN A 105 4.47 2.80 30.24
CA ASN A 105 4.20 2.61 28.82
C ASN A 105 3.45 3.81 28.23
N PRO A 106 3.85 4.31 27.06
CA PRO A 106 3.13 5.39 26.39
C PRO A 106 1.70 4.92 26.05
N PRO A 107 0.69 5.80 26.17
CA PRO A 107 -0.68 5.46 25.79
C PRO A 107 -0.72 5.14 24.29
N VAL A 108 -1.29 3.98 23.95
CA VAL A 108 -1.45 3.55 22.57
C VAL A 108 -2.80 4.02 22.04
N PRO A 109 -2.85 4.83 20.95
CA PRO A 109 -4.10 5.24 20.35
C PRO A 109 -4.91 4.02 19.84
N PRO A 110 -6.25 4.00 20.03
CA PRO A 110 -7.07 2.84 19.66
C PRO A 110 -6.97 2.44 18.18
N GLN A 111 -6.73 3.40 17.28
CA GLN A 111 -6.60 3.15 15.84
C GLN A 111 -5.34 2.36 15.46
N LEU A 112 -4.38 2.18 16.38
CA LEU A 112 -3.19 1.36 16.12
C LEU A 112 -3.41 -0.12 16.43
N PHE A 113 -4.53 -0.47 17.07
CA PHE A 113 -4.85 -1.88 17.28
C PHE A 113 -5.42 -2.49 16.00
N PRO A 114 -4.95 -3.68 15.60
CA PRO A 114 -5.46 -4.35 14.43
C PRO A 114 -6.95 -4.66 14.59
N THR A 115 -7.67 -4.64 13.48
CA THR A 115 -9.06 -5.08 13.39
C THR A 115 -9.16 -6.56 13.01
N GLY A 116 -8.15 -7.08 12.32
CA GLY A 116 -8.12 -8.41 11.73
C GLY A 116 -7.79 -8.34 10.24
N PRO A 117 -8.77 -7.97 9.41
CA PRO A 117 -8.59 -7.87 7.96
C PRO A 117 -7.49 -6.91 7.53
N ASP A 118 -7.24 -5.87 8.31
CA ASP A 118 -6.18 -4.90 8.08
C ASP A 118 -4.76 -5.48 8.21
N LEU A 119 -4.54 -6.62 8.89
CA LEU A 119 -3.21 -7.25 8.87
C LEU A 119 -2.90 -7.95 7.54
N ALA A 120 -3.92 -8.30 6.76
CA ALA A 120 -3.77 -8.80 5.40
C ALA A 120 -3.59 -7.65 4.39
N ALA A 121 -3.63 -6.40 4.85
CA ALA A 121 -3.41 -5.23 4.03
C ALA A 121 -1.99 -5.26 3.44
N GLY A 122 -1.90 -5.46 2.13
CA GLY A 122 -0.63 -5.44 1.39
C GLY A 122 0.02 -4.05 1.38
N ARG A 123 0.78 -3.75 0.31
CA ARG A 123 1.33 -2.40 0.12
C ARG A 123 0.20 -1.39 -0.16
N MET A 124 0.39 -0.16 0.31
CA MET A 124 -0.55 0.95 0.12
C MET A 124 -0.65 1.40 -1.34
N VAL A 125 0.49 1.39 -2.02
CA VAL A 125 0.61 1.79 -3.40
C VAL A 125 0.77 0.56 -4.28
N SER A 126 -0.14 0.42 -5.24
CA SER A 126 -0.12 -0.68 -6.21
C SER A 126 0.80 -0.32 -7.36
N ALA A 127 1.54 -1.31 -7.88
CA ALA A 127 2.50 -1.13 -8.96
C ALA A 127 1.86 -1.35 -10.34
N GLY A 128 0.58 -0.97 -10.54
CA GLY A 128 -0.26 -1.42 -11.65
C GLY A 128 0.43 -1.46 -13.01
N PHE A 129 0.87 -0.29 -13.50
CA PHE A 129 1.54 -0.17 -14.80
C PHE A 129 3.07 -0.35 -14.75
N LEU A 130 3.64 -0.59 -13.58
CA LEU A 130 5.08 -0.78 -13.41
C LEU A 130 5.44 -2.25 -13.59
N GLY A 131 6.54 -2.52 -14.29
CA GLY A 131 7.04 -3.87 -14.55
C GLY A 131 6.61 -4.42 -15.92
N PRO A 132 6.67 -5.74 -16.13
CA PRO A 132 6.45 -6.35 -17.44
C PRO A 132 5.01 -6.15 -17.94
N VAL A 133 4.81 -6.28 -19.25
CA VAL A 133 3.48 -6.22 -19.84
C VAL A 133 2.54 -7.27 -19.21
N PRO A 134 1.24 -6.97 -18.99
CA PRO A 134 0.29 -7.92 -18.45
C PRO A 134 0.11 -9.15 -19.35
N ASP A 135 -0.40 -10.23 -18.76
CA ASP A 135 -0.83 -11.43 -19.50
C ASP A 135 -1.87 -11.06 -20.58
N THR A 136 -1.80 -11.71 -21.74
CA THR A 136 -2.73 -11.52 -22.86
C THR A 136 -4.19 -11.75 -22.44
N ALA A 137 -4.45 -12.64 -21.49
CA ALA A 137 -5.78 -12.86 -20.93
C ALA A 137 -6.32 -11.64 -20.18
N VAL A 138 -5.45 -10.88 -19.49
CA VAL A 138 -5.83 -9.63 -18.82
C VAL A 138 -6.15 -8.57 -19.87
N VAL A 139 -5.27 -8.39 -20.87
CA VAL A 139 -5.49 -7.44 -21.97
C VAL A 139 -6.79 -7.72 -22.71
N ALA A 140 -7.05 -8.98 -23.08
CA ALA A 140 -8.28 -9.38 -23.76
C ALA A 140 -9.54 -9.08 -22.95
N ARG A 141 -9.52 -9.30 -21.62
CA ARG A 141 -10.64 -8.95 -20.74
C ARG A 141 -10.90 -7.45 -20.70
N ILE A 142 -9.86 -6.61 -20.70
CA ILE A 142 -10.03 -5.16 -20.73
C ILE A 142 -10.54 -4.68 -22.09
N SER A 143 -10.04 -5.25 -23.20
CA SER A 143 -10.59 -4.97 -24.53
C SER A 143 -12.08 -5.35 -24.63
N GLN A 144 -12.48 -6.46 -24.02
CA GLN A 144 -13.89 -6.86 -23.95
C GLN A 144 -14.72 -5.88 -23.10
N ALA A 145 -14.23 -5.47 -21.92
CA ALA A 145 -14.91 -4.48 -21.08
C ALA A 145 -15.08 -3.14 -21.79
N LEU A 146 -14.09 -2.73 -22.59
CA LEU A 146 -14.14 -1.52 -23.42
C LEU A 146 -15.18 -1.66 -24.55
N THR A 147 -15.29 -2.84 -25.15
CA THR A 147 -16.35 -3.14 -26.13
C THR A 147 -17.73 -3.04 -25.49
N THR A 148 -17.90 -3.58 -24.27
CA THR A 148 -19.13 -3.40 -23.49
C THR A 148 -19.41 -1.92 -23.22
N ALA A 149 -18.40 -1.14 -22.84
CA ALA A 149 -18.54 0.28 -22.56
C ALA A 149 -18.98 1.10 -23.79
N LEU A 150 -18.58 0.68 -24.98
CA LEU A 150 -18.97 1.32 -26.24
C LEU A 150 -20.35 0.89 -26.75
N ALA A 151 -20.95 -0.16 -26.18
CA ALA A 151 -22.25 -0.69 -26.59
C ALA A 151 -23.42 0.13 -26.03
N VAL A 152 -23.35 1.46 -26.17
CA VAL A 152 -24.36 2.42 -25.71
C VAL A 152 -24.56 3.53 -26.74
N ASP A 153 -25.66 4.27 -26.63
CA ASP A 153 -25.86 5.51 -27.36
C ASP A 153 -25.05 6.65 -26.70
N PRO A 154 -24.02 7.21 -27.36
CA PRO A 154 -23.20 8.27 -26.77
C PRO A 154 -23.99 9.53 -26.41
N ALA A 155 -25.10 9.80 -27.10
CA ALA A 155 -25.96 10.93 -26.78
C ALA A 155 -26.68 10.77 -25.44
N GLN A 156 -26.93 9.53 -25.01
CA GLN A 156 -27.53 9.22 -23.71
C GLN A 156 -26.47 9.21 -22.59
N PHE A 157 -25.22 8.88 -22.92
CA PHE A 157 -24.10 8.78 -21.98
C PHE A 157 -23.08 9.89 -22.20
N GLN A 158 -23.52 11.15 -22.19
CA GLN A 158 -22.61 12.28 -22.42
C GLN A 158 -21.52 12.37 -21.35
N GLN A 159 -20.29 12.52 -21.81
CA GLN A 159 -19.14 12.85 -20.98
C GLN A 159 -18.75 14.32 -21.20
N HIS A 160 -18.43 15.01 -20.11
CA HIS A 160 -18.07 16.43 -20.10
C HIS A 160 -16.60 16.68 -19.70
N ASP A 161 -15.88 15.63 -19.31
CA ASP A 161 -14.48 15.72 -18.94
C ASP A 161 -13.59 16.01 -20.17
N PRO A 162 -12.82 17.12 -20.17
CA PRO A 162 -11.99 17.52 -21.30
C PRO A 162 -10.83 16.56 -21.61
N MET A 163 -10.57 15.58 -20.75
CA MET A 163 -9.57 14.54 -21.04
C MET A 163 -10.00 13.59 -22.16
N PHE A 164 -11.30 13.53 -22.48
CA PHE A 164 -11.85 12.65 -23.51
C PHE A 164 -12.21 13.40 -24.78
N GLN A 165 -12.07 12.72 -25.92
CA GLN A 165 -12.48 13.25 -27.22
C GLN A 165 -14.00 13.50 -27.23
N PRO A 166 -14.48 14.52 -27.95
CA PRO A 166 -15.91 14.75 -28.13
C PRO A 166 -16.62 13.51 -28.67
N GLY A 167 -17.77 13.16 -28.09
CA GLY A 167 -18.54 11.97 -28.46
C GLY A 167 -18.12 10.67 -27.74
N THR A 168 -17.09 10.71 -26.89
CA THR A 168 -16.77 9.58 -26.01
C THR A 168 -17.87 9.40 -24.96
N PRO A 169 -18.44 8.20 -24.79
CA PRO A 169 -19.47 7.98 -23.78
C PRO A 169 -18.87 7.91 -22.36
N SER A 170 -19.64 8.32 -21.36
CA SER A 170 -19.22 8.31 -19.95
C SER A 170 -18.94 6.91 -19.39
N THR A 171 -19.43 5.85 -20.05
CA THR A 171 -19.07 4.45 -19.78
C THR A 171 -17.61 4.14 -20.10
N VAL A 172 -17.04 4.72 -21.16
CA VAL A 172 -15.61 4.60 -21.47
C VAL A 172 -14.79 5.36 -20.43
N ALA A 173 -15.27 6.53 -20.00
CA ALA A 173 -14.63 7.27 -18.92
C ALA A 173 -14.67 6.53 -17.58
N ALA A 174 -15.78 5.87 -17.27
CA ALA A 174 -15.89 4.97 -16.12
C ALA A 174 -14.91 3.80 -16.21
N ALA A 175 -14.75 3.18 -17.40
CA ALA A 175 -13.79 2.11 -17.61
C ALA A 175 -12.34 2.58 -17.43
N TRP A 176 -11.99 3.74 -18.00
CA TRP A 176 -10.68 4.37 -17.85
C TRP A 176 -10.39 4.70 -16.39
N GLY A 177 -11.34 5.33 -15.71
CA GLY A 177 -11.22 5.68 -14.31
C GLY A 177 -11.07 4.45 -13.42
N ALA A 178 -11.82 3.38 -13.69
CA ALA A 178 -11.69 2.11 -12.98
C ALA A 178 -10.29 1.51 -13.15
N LEU A 179 -9.76 1.50 -14.38
CA LEU A 179 -8.40 1.05 -14.67
C LEU A 179 -7.35 1.83 -13.86
N LEU A 180 -7.40 3.17 -13.93
CA LEU A 180 -6.44 4.03 -13.23
C LEU A 180 -6.55 3.90 -11.70
N TRP A 181 -7.77 3.85 -11.17
CA TRP A 181 -7.99 3.70 -9.74
C TRP A 181 -7.45 2.35 -9.22
N CYS A 182 -7.69 1.27 -9.97
CA CYS A 182 -7.14 -0.05 -9.66
C CYS A 182 -5.61 -0.09 -9.78
N ALA A 183 -5.01 0.64 -10.72
CA ALA A 183 -3.56 0.75 -10.89
C ALA A 183 -2.90 1.48 -9.70
N GLY A 184 -3.57 2.48 -9.15
CA GLY A 184 -3.23 3.18 -7.92
C GLY A 184 -2.06 4.15 -7.95
N ALA A 185 -0.92 3.77 -8.51
CA ALA A 185 0.10 4.69 -8.99
C ALA A 185 0.17 4.55 -10.51
N PRO A 186 -0.60 5.33 -11.28
CA PRO A 186 -0.66 5.14 -12.70
C PRO A 186 0.51 5.86 -13.38
N VAL A 187 1.69 5.28 -13.20
CA VAL A 187 2.95 5.66 -13.85
C VAL A 187 3.34 4.57 -14.83
N ALA A 188 3.47 4.94 -16.10
CA ALA A 188 3.92 4.04 -17.16
C ALA A 188 5.26 4.52 -17.71
N LEU A 189 6.30 3.72 -17.49
CA LEU A 189 7.65 4.01 -17.96
C LEU A 189 7.86 3.65 -19.44
N THR A 190 7.00 2.79 -19.96
CA THR A 190 7.00 2.33 -21.35
C THR A 190 5.56 2.31 -21.88
N GLU A 191 5.44 2.10 -23.18
CA GLU A 191 4.18 1.68 -23.79
C GLU A 191 3.56 0.52 -23.01
N HIS A 192 2.26 0.65 -22.70
CA HIS A 192 1.53 -0.32 -21.91
C HIS A 192 0.20 -0.65 -22.61
N PRO A 193 -0.07 -1.92 -22.94
CA PRO A 193 -1.18 -2.29 -23.82
C PRO A 193 -2.57 -1.90 -23.26
N LEU A 194 -2.71 -1.89 -21.92
CA LEU A 194 -3.95 -1.44 -21.27
C LEU A 194 -4.18 0.07 -21.38
N ILE A 195 -3.12 0.88 -21.54
CA ILE A 195 -3.25 2.33 -21.74
C ILE A 195 -3.53 2.60 -23.20
N GLU A 196 -2.80 1.93 -24.10
CA GLU A 196 -2.96 2.05 -25.55
C GLU A 196 -4.40 1.81 -26.01
N SER A 197 -5.11 0.86 -25.39
CA SER A 197 -6.51 0.60 -25.73
C SER A 197 -7.44 1.80 -25.50
N PHE A 198 -7.06 2.76 -24.65
CA PHE A 198 -7.85 3.96 -24.37
C PHE A 198 -7.42 5.19 -25.17
N VAL A 199 -6.22 5.19 -25.75
CA VAL A 199 -5.66 6.34 -26.51
C VAL A 199 -6.64 6.91 -27.55
N PRO A 200 -7.39 6.11 -28.33
CA PRO A 200 -8.35 6.65 -29.31
C PRO A 200 -9.44 7.56 -28.72
N PHE A 201 -9.72 7.42 -27.42
CA PHE A 201 -10.78 8.15 -26.72
C PHE A 201 -10.23 9.34 -25.91
N LEU A 202 -8.91 9.46 -25.79
CA LEU A 202 -8.27 10.51 -25.00
C LEU A 202 -7.85 11.68 -25.87
N THR A 203 -7.90 12.90 -25.31
CA THR A 203 -7.35 14.11 -25.95
C THR A 203 -5.83 14.18 -25.82
N THR A 204 -5.27 13.45 -24.85
CA THR A 204 -3.83 13.39 -24.59
C THR A 204 -3.22 12.23 -25.39
N PRO A 205 -2.16 12.49 -26.18
CA PRO A 205 -1.48 11.45 -26.95
C PRO A 205 -0.67 10.51 -26.05
N ALA A 206 -0.38 9.31 -26.54
CA ALA A 206 0.23 8.22 -25.77
C ALA A 206 1.60 8.57 -25.16
N ASP A 207 2.42 9.34 -25.88
CA ASP A 207 3.74 9.84 -25.47
C ASP A 207 3.69 10.81 -24.26
N ARG A 208 2.50 11.24 -23.86
CA ARG A 208 2.29 12.13 -22.71
C ARG A 208 1.58 11.44 -21.55
N LEU A 209 1.19 10.17 -21.69
CA LEU A 209 0.49 9.39 -20.67
C LEU A 209 1.45 8.64 -19.72
N HIS A 210 2.59 9.24 -19.40
CA HIS A 210 3.58 8.65 -18.49
C HIS A 210 3.18 8.80 -17.02
N TRP A 211 2.56 9.93 -16.67
CA TRP A 211 2.12 10.26 -15.32
C TRP A 211 0.65 10.63 -15.37
N MET A 212 -0.19 9.74 -14.86
CA MET A 212 -1.63 9.97 -14.78
C MET A 212 -2.01 10.13 -13.32
N MET A 213 -3.01 10.97 -13.07
CA MET A 213 -3.62 11.05 -11.74
C MET A 213 -4.75 10.03 -11.69
N PRO A 214 -4.73 9.06 -10.75
CA PRO A 214 -5.87 8.19 -10.56
C PRO A 214 -7.07 9.04 -10.12
N PRO A 215 -8.28 8.78 -10.63
CA PRO A 215 -9.45 9.49 -10.15
C PRO A 215 -9.75 9.08 -8.71
N ASP A 216 -10.41 9.94 -7.95
CA ASP A 216 -10.96 9.55 -6.65
C ASP A 216 -12.07 8.51 -6.82
N PHE A 217 -12.30 7.70 -5.79
CA PHE A 217 -13.42 6.78 -5.70
C PHE A 217 -14.77 7.51 -5.81
N SER A 218 -14.83 8.77 -5.36
CA SER A 218 -16.00 9.63 -5.49
C SER A 218 -16.37 9.93 -6.95
N THR A 219 -15.37 10.03 -7.83
CA THR A 219 -15.54 10.22 -9.28
C THR A 219 -16.13 8.96 -9.92
N LEU A 220 -15.63 7.78 -9.54
CA LEU A 220 -16.20 6.51 -10.00
C LEU A 220 -17.66 6.36 -9.56
N ALA A 221 -17.95 6.60 -8.29
CA ALA A 221 -19.32 6.59 -7.79
C ALA A 221 -20.19 7.66 -8.47
N GLY A 222 -19.60 8.77 -8.93
CA GLY A 222 -20.27 9.84 -9.65
C GLY A 222 -20.81 9.43 -11.01
N TYR A 223 -20.06 8.66 -11.80
CA TYR A 223 -20.58 8.13 -13.07
C TYR A 223 -21.85 7.29 -12.84
N TYR A 224 -21.84 6.46 -11.81
CA TYR A 224 -23.01 5.67 -11.43
C TYR A 224 -24.18 6.53 -10.90
N ALA A 225 -23.89 7.40 -9.93
CA ALA A 225 -24.90 8.24 -9.28
C ALA A 225 -25.58 9.20 -10.26
N SER A 226 -24.86 9.71 -11.26
CA SER A 226 -25.43 10.59 -12.28
C SER A 226 -26.62 9.94 -13.00
N ARG A 227 -26.54 8.65 -13.31
CA ARG A 227 -27.63 7.89 -13.95
C ARG A 227 -28.78 7.66 -12.99
N LEU A 228 -28.48 7.34 -11.73
CA LEU A 228 -29.51 7.15 -10.71
C LEU A 228 -30.33 8.42 -10.46
N VAL A 229 -29.68 9.59 -10.43
CA VAL A 229 -30.35 10.89 -10.24
C VAL A 229 -31.27 11.21 -11.41
N MET A 230 -30.94 10.76 -12.62
CA MET A 230 -31.82 10.84 -13.80
C MET A 230 -32.97 9.81 -13.80
N GLY A 231 -33.05 8.95 -12.77
CA GLY A 231 -34.01 7.84 -12.71
C GLY A 231 -33.68 6.68 -13.66
N ASP A 232 -32.52 6.70 -14.30
CA ASP A 232 -32.10 5.68 -15.24
C ASP A 232 -31.36 4.54 -14.54
N GLY A 233 -32.12 3.62 -13.95
CA GLY A 233 -31.57 2.42 -13.31
C GLY A 233 -30.84 1.49 -14.27
N ALA A 234 -31.27 1.40 -15.54
CA ALA A 234 -30.69 0.51 -16.54
C ALA A 234 -29.29 0.99 -16.95
N GLY A 235 -29.14 2.28 -17.27
CA GLY A 235 -27.82 2.85 -17.55
C GLY A 235 -26.93 2.90 -16.32
N ALA A 236 -27.49 3.10 -15.13
CA ALA A 236 -26.73 2.99 -13.88
C ALA A 236 -26.15 1.58 -13.70
N ALA A 237 -26.96 0.54 -13.91
CA ALA A 237 -26.52 -0.85 -13.89
C ALA A 237 -25.44 -1.14 -14.94
N HIS A 238 -25.59 -0.57 -16.15
CA HIS A 238 -24.60 -0.71 -17.21
C HIS A 238 -23.25 -0.07 -16.85
N VAL A 239 -23.23 1.16 -16.30
CA VAL A 239 -22.00 1.82 -15.85
C VAL A 239 -21.27 0.99 -14.79
N VAL A 240 -22.00 0.49 -13.79
CA VAL A 240 -21.41 -0.36 -12.73
C VAL A 240 -20.93 -1.69 -13.29
N ARG A 241 -21.65 -2.26 -14.26
CA ARG A 241 -21.23 -3.49 -14.95
C ARG A 241 -19.91 -3.30 -15.67
N VAL A 242 -19.72 -2.19 -16.37
CA VAL A 242 -18.44 -1.86 -17.03
C VAL A 242 -17.30 -1.77 -16.03
N MET A 243 -17.49 -1.03 -14.92
CA MET A 243 -16.47 -0.95 -13.87
C MET A 243 -16.16 -2.31 -13.24
N TYR A 244 -17.18 -3.14 -13.03
CA TYR A 244 -17.01 -4.51 -12.54
C TYR A 244 -16.20 -5.37 -13.52
N GLU A 245 -16.49 -5.30 -14.82
CA GLU A 245 -15.77 -6.06 -15.85
C GLU A 245 -14.29 -5.65 -15.93
N VAL A 246 -13.99 -4.35 -15.84
CA VAL A 246 -12.60 -3.86 -15.72
C VAL A 246 -11.94 -4.42 -14.47
N ALA A 247 -12.55 -4.24 -13.30
CA ALA A 247 -11.99 -4.70 -12.02
C ALA A 247 -11.75 -6.22 -12.02
N ALA A 248 -12.74 -7.02 -12.40
CA ALA A 248 -12.64 -8.47 -12.49
C ALA A 248 -11.60 -8.91 -13.54
N GLY A 249 -11.47 -8.17 -14.65
CA GLY A 249 -10.44 -8.41 -15.66
C GLY A 249 -9.01 -8.24 -15.13
N LEU A 250 -8.81 -7.19 -14.32
CA LEU A 250 -7.54 -6.82 -13.69
C LEU A 250 -7.15 -7.71 -12.50
N ALA A 251 -8.11 -8.33 -11.81
CA ALA A 251 -7.85 -9.17 -10.64
C ALA A 251 -6.89 -10.36 -10.93
N GLY A 252 -6.74 -10.73 -12.21
CA GLY A 252 -5.75 -11.73 -12.65
C GLY A 252 -4.29 -11.29 -12.53
N ASP A 253 -4.02 -9.98 -12.42
CA ASP A 253 -2.68 -9.43 -12.24
C ASP A 253 -2.51 -8.90 -10.81
N ARG A 254 -1.50 -9.44 -10.09
CA ARG A 254 -1.22 -9.10 -8.69
C ARG A 254 -0.96 -7.60 -8.48
N ARG A 255 -0.49 -6.88 -9.50
CA ARG A 255 -0.19 -5.45 -9.44
C ARG A 255 -1.42 -4.56 -9.43
N PHE A 256 -2.57 -5.04 -9.90
CA PHE A 256 -3.84 -4.32 -9.84
C PHE A 256 -4.77 -4.85 -8.75
N ARG A 257 -4.49 -6.05 -8.25
CA ARG A 257 -5.35 -6.82 -7.36
C ARG A 257 -5.92 -6.05 -6.16
N PRO A 258 -5.15 -5.24 -5.39
CA PRO A 258 -5.71 -4.52 -4.24
C PRO A 258 -6.90 -3.62 -4.62
N GLY A 259 -6.76 -2.84 -5.69
CA GLY A 259 -7.85 -2.02 -6.22
C GLY A 259 -8.90 -2.86 -6.95
N ALA A 260 -8.48 -3.83 -7.76
CA ALA A 260 -9.40 -4.68 -8.50
C ALA A 260 -10.39 -5.43 -7.59
N ASP A 261 -9.90 -6.07 -6.51
CA ASP A 261 -10.75 -6.82 -5.58
C ASP A 261 -11.72 -5.88 -4.84
N ALA A 262 -11.26 -4.69 -4.43
CA ALA A 262 -12.10 -3.67 -3.79
C ALA A 262 -13.22 -3.16 -4.71
N LEU A 263 -12.87 -2.75 -5.94
CA LEU A 263 -13.85 -2.22 -6.88
C LEU A 263 -14.82 -3.31 -7.35
N ALA A 264 -14.33 -4.52 -7.60
CA ALA A 264 -15.17 -5.66 -7.98
C ALA A 264 -16.18 -6.01 -6.87
N ALA A 265 -15.77 -5.99 -5.60
CA ALA A 265 -16.67 -6.26 -4.47
C ALA A 265 -17.79 -5.21 -4.38
N VAL A 266 -17.44 -3.92 -4.44
CA VAL A 266 -18.42 -2.83 -4.36
C VAL A 266 -19.37 -2.86 -5.56
N THR A 267 -18.85 -2.97 -6.77
CA THR A 267 -19.65 -2.95 -8.00
C THR A 267 -20.54 -4.19 -8.11
N ALA A 268 -20.07 -5.38 -7.73
CA ALA A 268 -20.87 -6.60 -7.69
C ALA A 268 -22.02 -6.52 -6.68
N ALA A 269 -21.82 -5.84 -5.54
CA ALA A 269 -22.89 -5.57 -4.59
C ALA A 269 -23.91 -4.57 -5.15
N SER A 270 -23.43 -3.46 -5.73
CA SER A 270 -24.27 -2.41 -6.32
C SER A 270 -25.15 -2.93 -7.47
N LEU A 271 -24.67 -3.87 -8.29
CA LEU A 271 -25.48 -4.52 -9.34
C LEU A 271 -26.75 -5.18 -8.80
N ARG A 272 -26.71 -5.71 -7.57
CA ARG A 272 -27.87 -6.34 -6.91
C ARG A 272 -28.77 -5.35 -6.19
N LEU A 273 -28.24 -4.14 -5.95
CA LEU A 273 -28.84 -3.12 -5.10
C LEU A 273 -29.27 -1.87 -5.87
N VAL A 274 -29.30 -1.92 -7.21
CA VAL A 274 -29.70 -0.78 -8.05
C VAL A 274 -31.06 -0.19 -7.65
N PRO A 275 -32.11 -0.97 -7.34
CA PRO A 275 -33.39 -0.39 -6.89
C PRO A 275 -33.25 0.38 -5.56
N GLN A 276 -32.44 -0.11 -4.62
CA GLN A 276 -32.16 0.56 -3.35
C GLN A 276 -31.31 1.81 -3.57
N ASP A 277 -30.37 1.78 -4.51
CA ASP A 277 -29.52 2.91 -4.85
C ASP A 277 -30.30 4.03 -5.56
N LEU A 278 -31.26 3.68 -6.42
CA LEU A 278 -32.22 4.64 -6.98
C LEU A 278 -32.98 5.37 -5.87
N ALA A 279 -33.44 4.64 -4.84
CA ALA A 279 -34.09 5.26 -3.69
C ALA A 279 -33.12 6.13 -2.87
N THR A 280 -31.86 5.71 -2.75
CA THR A 280 -30.80 6.45 -2.02
C THR A 280 -30.41 7.73 -2.76
N ALA A 281 -30.43 7.73 -4.10
CA ALA A 281 -30.02 8.86 -4.93
C ALA A 281 -30.82 10.16 -4.66
N ARG A 282 -32.04 10.06 -4.08
CA ARG A 282 -32.82 11.22 -3.62
C ARG A 282 -32.13 12.04 -2.52
N TYR A 283 -31.18 11.43 -1.81
CA TYR A 283 -30.36 12.07 -0.78
C TYR A 283 -29.03 12.61 -1.33
N GLY A 284 -28.83 12.55 -2.66
CA GLY A 284 -27.66 13.08 -3.36
C GLY A 284 -26.53 12.06 -3.55
N GLN A 285 -25.55 12.43 -4.38
CA GLN A 285 -24.41 11.58 -4.77
C GLN A 285 -23.56 11.15 -3.57
N GLN A 286 -23.43 12.00 -2.55
CA GLN A 286 -22.66 11.66 -1.34
C GLN A 286 -23.29 10.51 -0.54
N ALA A 287 -24.62 10.35 -0.58
CA ALA A 287 -25.31 9.24 0.07
C ALA A 287 -25.01 7.91 -0.65
N VAL A 288 -25.00 7.91 -1.98
CA VAL A 288 -24.61 6.74 -2.80
C VAL A 288 -23.14 6.39 -2.56
N LEU A 289 -22.25 7.38 -2.50
CA LEU A 289 -20.84 7.17 -2.18
C LEU A 289 -20.65 6.57 -0.78
N ALA A 290 -21.42 7.01 0.21
CA ALA A 290 -21.39 6.43 1.55
C ALA A 290 -21.83 4.96 1.56
N GLU A 291 -22.85 4.59 0.76
CA GLU A 291 -23.23 3.18 0.58
C GLU A 291 -22.14 2.36 -0.11
N TRP A 292 -21.49 2.90 -1.14
CA TRP A 292 -20.36 2.24 -1.80
C TRP A 292 -19.21 1.95 -0.84
N ARG A 293 -18.86 2.92 0.03
CA ARG A 293 -17.84 2.73 1.07
C ARG A 293 -18.25 1.64 2.08
N ARG A 294 -19.52 1.61 2.50
CA ARG A 294 -20.04 0.57 3.41
C ARG A 294 -20.01 -0.83 2.81
N ARG A 295 -20.16 -0.95 1.49
CA ARG A 295 -20.15 -2.24 0.77
C ARG A 295 -18.76 -2.82 0.56
N CYS A 296 -17.71 -2.00 0.69
CA CYS A 296 -16.35 -2.46 0.53
C CYS A 296 -15.99 -3.39 1.70
N PRO A 297 -15.62 -4.67 1.44
CA PRO A 297 -15.15 -5.55 2.50
C PRO A 297 -13.90 -4.98 3.19
N ALA A 298 -13.77 -5.22 4.49
CA ALA A 298 -12.70 -4.63 5.30
C ALA A 298 -11.30 -5.07 4.82
N GLU A 299 -11.18 -6.30 4.33
CA GLU A 299 -9.96 -6.85 3.72
C GLU A 299 -9.51 -6.11 2.45
N HIS A 300 -10.41 -5.33 1.83
CA HIS A 300 -10.16 -4.58 0.60
C HIS A 300 -10.19 -3.07 0.83
N ALA A 301 -10.11 -2.60 2.08
CA ALA A 301 -10.27 -1.20 2.42
C ALA A 301 -9.08 -0.30 2.03
N ILE A 302 -7.87 -0.85 1.79
CA ILE A 302 -6.66 -0.05 1.51
C ILE A 302 -6.87 1.00 0.41
N PRO A 303 -7.36 0.65 -0.80
CA PRO A 303 -7.49 1.62 -1.87
C PRO A 303 -8.45 2.77 -1.52
N MET A 304 -9.41 2.52 -0.62
CA MET A 304 -10.37 3.53 -0.15
C MET A 304 -9.71 4.58 0.77
N MET A 305 -8.60 4.24 1.42
CA MET A 305 -7.91 5.16 2.33
C MET A 305 -7.36 6.40 1.61
N ARG A 306 -7.06 6.30 0.31
CA ARG A 306 -6.61 7.43 -0.52
C ARG A 306 -7.53 8.63 -0.39
N ASP A 307 -8.84 8.37 -0.35
CA ASP A 307 -9.85 9.43 -0.30
C ASP A 307 -10.44 9.61 1.10
N ALA A 308 -10.57 8.51 1.86
CA ALA A 308 -11.21 8.54 3.17
C ALA A 308 -10.29 9.11 4.26
N ALA A 309 -8.97 8.88 4.14
CA ALA A 309 -7.97 9.30 5.11
C ALA A 309 -6.62 9.58 4.41
N PRO A 310 -6.53 10.60 3.53
CA PRO A 310 -5.36 10.85 2.70
C PRO A 310 -4.06 11.03 3.50
N GLY A 311 -4.15 11.67 4.68
CA GLY A 311 -3.00 11.83 5.58
C GLY A 311 -2.48 10.50 6.13
N GLU A 312 -3.37 9.57 6.45
CA GLU A 312 -2.97 8.23 6.91
C GLU A 312 -2.41 7.40 5.75
N HIS A 313 -3.06 7.47 4.58
CA HIS A 313 -2.56 6.85 3.36
C HIS A 313 -1.14 7.29 3.03
N LEU A 314 -0.85 8.60 3.09
CA LEU A 314 0.50 9.13 2.84
C LEU A 314 1.53 8.58 3.83
N ARG A 315 1.21 8.55 5.13
CA ARG A 315 2.15 8.04 6.15
C ARG A 315 2.47 6.56 5.94
N LEU A 316 1.47 5.75 5.64
CA LEU A 316 1.66 4.32 5.37
C LEU A 316 2.36 4.08 4.03
N ALA A 317 2.12 4.91 3.02
CA ALA A 317 2.85 4.86 1.75
C ALA A 317 4.34 5.22 1.92
N LEU A 318 4.67 6.20 2.77
CA LEU A 318 6.05 6.54 3.11
C LEU A 318 6.75 5.43 3.89
N TYR A 319 6.03 4.73 4.78
CA TYR A 319 6.52 3.51 5.42
C TYR A 319 6.90 2.47 4.37
N ASP A 320 6.01 2.18 3.41
CA ASP A 320 6.25 1.19 2.37
C ASP A 320 7.43 1.60 1.46
N LEU A 321 7.54 2.88 1.14
CA LEU A 321 8.68 3.41 0.39
C LEU A 321 9.99 3.21 1.14
N GLN A 322 10.02 3.48 2.45
CA GLN A 322 11.21 3.27 3.27
C GLN A 322 11.62 1.79 3.29
N GLN A 323 10.67 0.85 3.37
CA GLN A 323 10.97 -0.58 3.23
C GLN A 323 11.57 -0.91 1.86
N ILE A 324 10.96 -0.41 0.79
CA ILE A 324 11.47 -0.63 -0.59
C ILE A 324 12.89 -0.10 -0.74
N VAL A 325 13.16 1.11 -0.25
CA VAL A 325 14.51 1.70 -0.32
C VAL A 325 15.51 0.91 0.51
N ALA A 326 15.11 0.41 1.69
CA ALA A 326 15.96 -0.44 2.52
C ALA A 326 16.29 -1.77 1.82
N ASP A 327 15.30 -2.41 1.18
CA ASP A 327 15.49 -3.63 0.40
C ASP A 327 16.48 -3.39 -0.76
N LEU A 328 16.28 -2.29 -1.50
CA LEU A 328 17.15 -1.89 -2.62
C LEU A 328 18.56 -1.45 -2.19
N ALA A 329 18.74 -0.99 -0.96
CA ALA A 329 20.04 -0.59 -0.42
C ALA A 329 20.80 -1.78 0.18
N GLY A 330 20.07 -2.77 0.72
CA GLY A 330 20.61 -4.03 1.22
C GLY A 330 21.08 -4.96 0.10
N ASP A 331 20.34 -4.99 -1.02
CA ASP A 331 20.85 -5.49 -2.30
C ASP A 331 21.80 -4.45 -2.87
N ALA A 332 23.09 -4.52 -2.51
CA ALA A 332 24.11 -3.60 -2.99
C ALA A 332 23.88 -3.25 -4.47
N LEU A 333 23.48 -2.00 -4.72
CA LEU A 333 23.24 -1.45 -6.05
C LEU A 333 24.38 -1.92 -6.97
N PRO A 334 24.10 -2.65 -8.07
CA PRO A 334 25.13 -2.99 -9.03
C PRO A 334 25.56 -1.68 -9.70
N GLY A 335 26.59 -1.02 -9.15
CA GLY A 335 27.14 0.18 -9.74
C GLY A 335 27.69 1.26 -8.82
N VAL A 336 28.25 0.96 -7.63
CA VAL A 336 29.23 1.88 -7.00
C VAL A 336 30.35 1.09 -6.31
N ALA A 337 31.05 0.25 -7.08
CA ALA A 337 32.41 -0.13 -6.75
C ALA A 337 33.36 0.85 -7.46
N GLY A 338 33.47 2.06 -6.92
CA GLY A 338 34.47 3.06 -7.29
C GLY A 338 35.21 3.46 -6.02
N GLY A 339 36.40 2.89 -5.82
CA GLY A 339 37.09 2.78 -4.53
C GLY A 339 37.41 4.11 -3.84
N VAL A 340 37.22 4.11 -2.52
CA VAL A 340 37.93 5.00 -1.61
C VAL A 340 39.31 4.40 -1.37
N GLY A 341 40.30 4.82 -2.15
CA GLY A 341 41.71 4.59 -1.84
C GLY A 341 42.14 5.55 -0.74
N GLY A 342 42.46 5.01 0.44
CA GLY A 342 43.09 5.76 1.53
C GLY A 342 44.52 6.24 1.19
N PRO A 343 45.03 7.25 1.90
CA PRO A 343 46.29 7.91 1.56
C PRO A 343 47.49 7.04 1.97
N GLY A 344 48.15 6.44 0.97
CA GLY A 344 49.40 5.69 1.13
C GLY A 344 50.60 6.51 0.68
N ALA A 345 51.55 6.69 1.59
CA ALA A 345 52.78 7.46 1.42
C ALA A 345 53.65 7.02 0.23
N THR A 346 54.19 7.99 -0.51
CA THR A 346 55.38 7.80 -1.35
C THR A 346 56.47 8.77 -0.93
N GLN A 347 57.52 8.23 -0.29
CA GLN A 347 58.82 8.86 -0.17
C GLN A 347 59.56 8.80 -1.51
N GLY A 348 60.19 9.93 -1.89
CA GLY A 348 61.53 9.97 -2.49
C GLY A 348 61.70 9.60 -3.97
N ALA A 349 61.80 10.61 -4.83
CA ALA A 349 62.75 10.65 -5.94
C ALA A 349 62.98 12.12 -6.38
N GLY A 350 64.24 12.54 -6.41
CA GLY A 350 64.67 13.93 -6.65
C GLY A 350 64.51 14.43 -8.11
N PRO A 351 64.79 15.72 -8.35
CA PRO A 351 64.48 16.39 -9.62
C PRO A 351 65.59 16.22 -10.65
N PRO A 352 65.27 16.06 -11.96
CA PRO A 352 66.21 16.33 -13.04
C PRO A 352 66.04 17.78 -13.54
N GLY A 353 67.18 18.40 -13.83
CA GLY A 353 67.35 19.84 -14.01
C GLY A 353 66.65 20.47 -15.22
N MET A 354 66.30 21.74 -15.04
CA MET A 354 66.01 22.70 -16.10
C MET A 354 67.33 23.29 -16.61
N THR A 355 67.68 22.96 -17.86
CA THR A 355 68.70 23.68 -18.63
C THR A 355 68.12 24.98 -19.15
N ALA A 356 68.94 26.04 -19.01
CA ALA A 356 68.69 27.41 -19.41
C ALA A 356 68.39 27.57 -20.91
N GLY A 357 67.42 28.43 -21.22
CA GLY A 357 67.25 29.05 -22.54
C GLY A 357 67.54 30.55 -22.41
N THR A 358 68.66 30.97 -22.97
CA THR A 358 69.13 32.35 -23.08
C THR A 358 68.48 33.01 -24.29
N SER A 359 67.98 34.23 -24.12
CA SER A 359 67.62 35.13 -25.22
C SER A 359 68.85 35.79 -25.83
N ALA A 360 69.01 35.67 -27.14
CA ALA A 360 69.47 36.70 -28.10
C ALA A 360 69.29 36.18 -29.53
#